data_AF-K0CH93-F1
#
_entry.id   AF-K0CH93-F1
#
_cell.length_a   1.000
_cell.length_b   1.000
_cell.length_c   1.000
_cell.angle_alpha   90.00
_cell.angle_beta   90.00
_cell.angle_gamma   90.00
#
_symmetry.space_group_name_H-M   'P 1'
#
loop_
_entity.id
_entity.type
_entity.pdbx_description
1 polymer ?
#
loop_
_entity_poly.entity_id
_entity_poly.type
_entity_poly.pdbx_seq_one_letter_code
_entity_poly.pdbx_strand_id
1 'polypeptide(L)' 'MRSMVRTYLKKVNAAIASGDQGAAQEAYKTATSVLDKATRKGKFHANKAARHKSRLNAKIKAMSAA' A
#
# COMPACT_ATOMS: atom_id res chain seq x y z
N MET A 1 -15.68 0.80 3.10
CA MET A 1 -14.46 0.63 2.24
C MET A 1 -13.30 1.57 2.57
N ARG A 2 -13.53 2.80 3.08
CA ARG A 2 -12.41 3.64 3.55
C ARG A 2 -11.62 3.00 4.70
N SER A 3 -12.31 2.36 5.64
CA SER A 3 -11.70 1.59 6.75
C SER A 3 -10.80 0.47 6.26
N MET A 4 -11.30 -0.38 5.34
CA MET A 4 -10.52 -1.51 4.81
C MET A 4 -9.22 -1.07 4.15
N VAL A 5 -9.25 -0.04 3.29
CA VAL A 5 -8.03 0.50 2.66
C VAL A 5 -7.02 0.92 3.73
N ARG A 6 -7.45 1.59 4.79
CA ARG A 6 -6.56 2.01 5.89
C ARG A 6 -5.95 0.81 6.61
N THR A 7 -6.72 -0.27 6.83
CA THR A 7 -6.23 -1.50 7.44
C THR A 7 -5.15 -2.16 6.58
N TYR A 8 -5.36 -2.31 5.27
CA TYR A 8 -4.36 -2.88 4.37
C TYR A 8 -3.11 -2.01 4.26
N LEU A 9 -3.25 -0.68 4.21
CA LEU A 9 -2.09 0.23 4.26
C LEU A 9 -1.30 0.07 5.56
N LYS A 10 -1.97 -0.15 6.70
CA LYS A 10 -1.31 -0.44 7.98
C LYS A 10 -0.54 -1.75 7.94
N LYS A 11 -1.12 -2.81 7.35
CA LYS A 11 -0.45 -4.11 7.17
C LYS A 11 0.84 -4.00 6.36
N VAL A 12 0.82 -3.25 5.24
CA VAL A 12 2.03 -3.03 4.44
C VAL A 12 3.11 -2.29 5.25
N ASN A 13 2.74 -1.22 5.97
CA ASN A 13 3.70 -0.52 6.81
C ASN A 13 4.26 -1.41 7.94
N ALA A 14 3.46 -2.32 8.50
CA ALA A 14 3.93 -3.28 9.50
C ALA A 14 4.91 -4.29 8.90
N ALA A 15 4.64 -4.81 7.70
CA ALA A 15 5.57 -5.71 7.00
C ALA A 15 6.89 -5.01 6.59
N ILE A 16 6.81 -3.74 6.21
CA ILE A 16 8.00 -2.90 5.97
C ILE A 16 8.80 -2.74 7.28
N ALA A 17 8.12 -2.50 8.40
CA ALA A 17 8.77 -2.33 9.69
C ALA A 17 9.39 -3.63 10.23
N SER A 18 8.86 -4.80 9.85
CA SER A 18 9.43 -6.10 10.23
C SER A 18 10.64 -6.52 9.38
N GLY A 19 11.00 -5.76 8.34
CA GLY A 19 12.18 -6.08 7.51
C GLY A 19 11.96 -7.16 6.45
N ASP A 20 10.75 -7.72 6.32
CA ASP A 20 10.46 -8.79 5.36
C ASP A 20 9.99 -8.20 4.03
N GLN A 21 10.90 -8.17 3.05
CA GLN A 21 10.62 -7.66 1.71
C GLN A 21 9.59 -8.51 0.95
N GLY A 22 9.59 -9.84 1.14
CA GLY A 22 8.66 -10.75 0.47
C GLY A 22 7.23 -10.50 0.96
N ALA A 23 7.04 -10.51 2.27
CA ALA A 23 5.75 -10.19 2.89
C ALA A 23 5.29 -8.77 2.56
N ALA A 24 6.20 -7.79 2.50
CA ALA A 24 5.88 -6.42 2.12
C ALA A 24 5.37 -6.31 0.67
N GLN A 25 5.96 -7.04 -0.28
CA GLN A 25 5.50 -7.05 -1.67
C GLN A 25 4.12 -7.71 -1.83
N GLU A 26 3.87 -8.83 -1.16
CA GLU A 26 2.56 -9.50 -1.20
C GLU A 26 1.45 -8.65 -0.57
N ALA A 27 1.73 -8.07 0.61
CA ALA A 27 0.82 -7.15 1.26
C ALA A 27 0.55 -5.93 0.36
N TYR A 28 1.58 -5.43 -0.33
CA TYR A 28 1.45 -4.31 -1.26
C TYR A 28 0.55 -4.64 -2.46
N LYS A 29 0.72 -5.80 -3.11
CA LYS A 29 -0.15 -6.25 -4.21
C LYS A 29 -1.63 -6.31 -3.79
N THR A 30 -1.89 -6.77 -2.57
CA THR A 30 -3.25 -6.82 -2.03
C THR A 30 -3.79 -5.41 -1.76
N ALA A 31 -2.97 -4.55 -1.14
CA ALA A 31 -3.36 -3.19 -0.81
C ALA A 31 -3.65 -2.33 -2.06
N THR A 32 -2.88 -2.48 -3.15
CA THR A 32 -3.10 -1.74 -4.41
C THR A 32 -4.44 -2.12 -5.04
N SER A 33 -4.78 -3.41 -5.11
CA SER A 33 -6.07 -3.89 -5.63
C SER A 33 -7.26 -3.30 -4.86
N VAL A 34 -7.19 -3.30 -3.52
CA VAL A 34 -8.26 -2.75 -2.66
C VAL A 34 -8.35 -1.22 -2.81
N LEU A 35 -7.21 -0.53 -2.89
CA LEU A 35 -7.16 0.93 -3.08
C LEU A 35 -7.74 1.35 -4.43
N ASP A 36 -7.44 0.63 -5.50
CA ASP A 36 -7.95 0.93 -6.84
C ASP A 36 -9.46 0.67 -6.93
N LYS A 37 -9.95 -0.42 -6.30
CA LYS A 37 -11.40 -0.66 -6.15
C LYS A 37 -12.09 0.46 -5.36
N ALA A 38 -11.47 0.99 -4.31
CA ALA A 38 -12.02 2.08 -3.52
C ALA A 38 -12.01 3.43 -4.27
N THR A 39 -11.04 3.63 -5.16
CA THR A 39 -10.93 4.80 -6.04
C THR A 39 -12.02 4.78 -7.11
N ARG A 40 -12.24 3.63 -7.76
CA ARG A 40 -13.34 3.44 -8.72
C ARG A 40 -14.72 3.73 -8.12
N LYS A 41 -14.91 3.42 -6.83
CA LYS A 41 -16.14 3.72 -6.08
C LYS A 41 -16.23 5.16 -5.55
N GLY A 42 -15.33 6.06 -5.99
CA GLY A 42 -15.31 7.47 -5.58
C GLY A 42 -14.96 7.71 -4.11
N LYS A 43 -14.51 6.68 -3.37
CA LYS A 43 -14.19 6.85 -1.93
C LYS A 43 -12.87 7.59 -1.70
N PHE A 44 -11.99 7.61 -2.71
CA PHE A 44 -10.71 8.32 -2.75
C PHE A 44 -10.53 9.02 -4.10
N HIS A 45 -9.86 10.17 -4.08
CA HIS A 45 -9.42 10.84 -5.31
C HIS A 45 -8.26 10.07 -5.96
N ALA A 46 -8.18 10.05 -7.29
CA ALA A 46 -7.14 9.36 -8.06
C ALA A 46 -5.72 9.76 -7.60
N ASN A 47 -5.44 11.05 -7.48
CA ASN A 47 -4.16 11.57 -6.99
C ASN A 47 -3.83 11.10 -5.56
N LYS A 48 -4.83 10.96 -4.68
CA LYS A 48 -4.60 10.45 -3.33
C LYS A 48 -4.21 8.98 -3.35
N ALA A 49 -4.87 8.17 -4.18
CA ALA A 49 -4.51 6.78 -4.38
C ALA A 49 -3.10 6.65 -4.99
N ALA A 50 -2.78 7.44 -6.01
CA ALA A 50 -1.46 7.48 -6.63
C ALA A 50 -0.34 7.82 -5.63
N ARG A 51 -0.55 8.83 -4.77
CA ARG A 51 0.40 9.18 -3.69
C ARG A 51 0.65 8.03 -2.72
N HIS A 52 -0.40 7.29 -2.34
CA HIS A 52 -0.24 6.13 -1.45
C HIS A 52 0.55 5.00 -2.12
N LYS A 53 0.29 4.72 -3.40
CA LYS A 53 1.03 3.70 -4.18
C LYS A 53 2.51 4.07 -4.31
N SER A 54 2.80 5.30 -4.72
CA SER A 54 4.18 5.81 -4.88
C SER A 54 4.97 5.75 -3.58
N ARG A 55 4.39 6.25 -2.47
CA ARG A 55 5.07 6.25 -1.16
C ARG A 55 5.38 4.85 -0.63
N LEU A 56 4.45 3.90 -0.78
CA LEU A 56 4.70 2.52 -0.32
C LEU A 56 5.75 1.82 -1.19
N ASN A 57 5.70 2.01 -2.51
CA ASN A 57 6.70 1.44 -3.41
C ASN A 57 8.10 1.99 -3.11
N ALA A 58 8.22 3.30 -2.87
CA ALA A 58 9.50 3.91 -2.48
C ALA A 58 10.08 3.29 -1.20
N LYS A 59 9.23 3.02 -0.19
CA LYS A 59 9.68 2.36 1.05
C LYS A 59 10.14 0.92 0.81
N ILE A 60 9.40 0.14 0.02
CA ILE A 60 9.77 -1.25 -0.29
C ILE A 60 11.08 -1.30 -1.09
N LYS A 61 11.28 -0.38 -2.04
CA LYS A 61 12.54 -0.25 -2.77
C LYS A 61 13.70 0.20 -1.89
N ALA A 62 13.45 1.10 -0.92
CA ALA A 62 14.47 1.51 0.02
C ALA A 62 14.95 0.35 0.91
N MET A 63 14.09 -0.64 1.19
CA MET A 63 14.50 -1.87 1.89
C MET A 63 15.43 -2.74 1.06
N SER A 64 15.28 -2.77 -0.27
CA SER A 64 16.12 -3.60 -1.16
C SER A 64 17.42 -2.92 -1.59
N ALA A 65 17.56 -1.62 -1.33
CA ALA A 65 18.70 -0.81 -1.73
C ALA A 65 19.70 -0.57 -0.58
N ALA A 66 19.49 -1.22 0.57
CA ALA A 66 20.34 -1.17 1.75
C ALA A 66 21.13 -2.48 1.90
#